data_AF-A0A9N7NIF9-F1
#
_entry.id   AF-A0A9N7NIF9-F1
#
_cell.length_a   1.000
_cell.length_b   1.000
_cell.length_c   1.000
_cell.angle_alpha   90.00
_cell.angle_beta   90.00
_cell.angle_gamma   90.00
#
_symmetry.space_group_name_H-M   'P 1'
#
loop_
_entity.id
_entity.type
_entity.pdbx_description
1 polymer ?
#
loop_
_entity_poly.entity_id
_entity_poly.type
_entity_poly.pdbx_seq_one_letter_code
_entity_poly.pdbx_strand_id
1 'polypeptide(L)' 'ELIREKYYPTYYRAEMEHQFLSLKQGTRTVDEYEREFTRLAAFVPDLVRTEAQRAQRFIDGLYPA' A
#
# COMPACT_ATOMS: atom_id res chain seq x y z
N GLU A 1 24.47 17.75 1.20
CA GLU A 1 23.43 16.69 1.20
C GLU A 1 22.04 17.19 1.63
N LEU A 2 21.59 18.39 1.21
CA LEU A 2 20.30 18.96 1.65
C LEU A 2 19.08 18.42 0.86
N ILE A 3 19.30 17.89 -0.34
CA ILE A 3 18.22 17.33 -1.17
C ILE A 3 17.75 15.99 -0.59
N ARG A 4 18.64 15.17 -0.02
CA ARG A 4 18.22 13.86 0.46
C ARG A 4 17.23 14.01 1.61
N GLU A 5 17.53 14.77 2.66
CA GLU A 5 16.62 14.92 3.81
C GLU A 5 15.32 15.66 3.49
N LYS A 6 15.34 16.68 2.62
CA LYS A 6 14.12 17.42 2.25
C LYS A 6 13.15 16.58 1.42
N TYR A 7 13.67 15.69 0.59
CA TYR A 7 12.88 14.88 -0.33
C TYR A 7 12.76 13.40 0.10
N TYR A 8 13.49 12.96 1.13
CA TYR A 8 13.40 11.60 1.66
C TYR A 8 11.97 11.26 2.09
N PRO A 9 11.24 12.13 2.82
CA PRO A 9 9.87 11.81 3.24
C PRO A 9 8.92 11.71 2.05
N THR A 10 9.09 12.54 1.03
CA THR A 10 8.25 12.57 -0.17
C THR A 10 8.56 11.41 -1.11
N TYR A 11 9.83 11.09 -1.35
CA TYR A 11 10.25 9.93 -2.13
C TYR A 11 9.82 8.63 -1.47
N TYR A 12 10.04 8.52 -0.15
CA TYR A 12 9.63 7.34 0.61
C TYR A 12 8.12 7.14 0.59
N ARG A 13 7.33 8.22 0.69
CA ARG A 13 5.87 8.16 0.57
C ARG A 13 5.42 7.76 -0.83
N ALA A 14 6.03 8.30 -1.88
CA ALA A 14 5.73 7.94 -3.27
C ALA A 14 6.05 6.46 -3.56
N GLU A 15 7.13 5.94 -2.98
CA GLU A 15 7.49 4.52 -3.09
C GLU A 15 6.47 3.63 -2.37
N MET A 16 6.04 3.99 -1.16
CA MET A 16 4.98 3.25 -0.45
C MET A 16 3.64 3.30 -1.18
N GLU A 17 3.31 4.44 -1.79
CA GLU A 17 2.15 4.58 -2.66
C GLU A 17 2.23 3.66 -3.88
N HIS A 18 3.37 3.64 -4.57
CA HIS A 18 3.57 2.73 -5.70
C HIS A 18 3.47 1.26 -5.29
N GLN A 19 4.06 0.87 -4.16
CA GLN A 19 3.97 -0.49 -3.62
C GLN A 19 2.53 -0.85 -3.23
N PHE A 20 1.81 0.05 -2.57
CA PHE A 20 0.42 -0.17 -2.19
C PHE A 20 -0.49 -0.30 -3.42
N LEU A 21 -0.28 0.54 -4.43
CA LEU A 21 -1.09 0.52 -5.64
C LEU A 21 -0.85 -0.74 -6.50
N SER A 22 0.36 -1.28 -6.48
CA SER A 22 0.74 -2.49 -7.20
C SER A 22 0.55 -3.79 -6.40
N LEU A 23 0.15 -3.69 -5.12
CA LEU A 23 0.01 -4.84 -4.24
C LEU A 23 -1.09 -5.80 -4.73
N LYS A 24 -0.69 -7.05 -4.94
CA LYS A 24 -1.57 -8.18 -5.26
C LYS A 24 -1.24 -9.35 -4.34
N GLN A 25 -2.23 -10.19 -4.05
CA GLN A 25 -2.03 -11.40 -3.26
C GLN A 25 -0.96 -12.30 -3.89
N GLY A 26 -1.12 -12.61 -5.19
CA GLY A 26 -0.22 -13.51 -5.91
C GLY A 26 -0.21 -14.90 -5.27
N THR A 27 0.97 -15.43 -4.96
CA THR A 27 1.14 -16.75 -4.32
C THR A 27 1.07 -16.69 -2.79
N ARG A 28 0.86 -15.51 -2.19
CA ARG A 28 0.77 -15.35 -0.73
C ARG A 28 -0.56 -15.90 -0.20
N THR A 29 -0.53 -16.37 1.03
CA THR A 29 -1.76 -16.60 1.79
C THR A 29 -2.53 -15.28 1.98
N VAL A 30 -3.83 -15.38 2.25
CA VAL A 30 -4.66 -14.19 2.53
C VAL A 30 -4.11 -13.42 3.73
N ASP A 31 -3.68 -14.11 4.79
CA ASP A 31 -3.09 -13.50 5.98
C ASP A 31 -1.78 -12.74 5.68
N GLU A 32 -0.90 -13.30 4.85
CA GLU A 32 0.34 -12.62 4.45
C GLU A 32 0.06 -11.38 3.60
N TYR A 33 -0.93 -11.47 2.71
CA TYR A 33 -1.39 -10.34 1.92
C TYR A 33 -2.02 -9.25 2.79
N GLU A 34 -2.87 -9.61 3.76
CA GLU A 34 -3.52 -8.68 4.68
C GLU A 34 -2.52 -7.93 5.56
N ARG A 35 -1.51 -8.62 6.08
CA ARG A 35 -0.44 -7.98 6.88
C ARG A 35 0.30 -6.93 6.06
N GLU A 36 0.65 -7.25 4.82
CA GLU A 36 1.36 -6.32 3.94
C GLU A 36 0.47 -5.16 3.48
N PHE A 37 -0.80 -5.45 3.15
CA PHE A 37 -1.78 -4.42 2.83
C PHE A 37 -1.95 -3.43 3.98
N THR A 38 -2.10 -3.93 5.22
CA THR A 38 -2.25 -3.09 6.41
C THR A 38 -0.99 -2.29 6.71
N ARG A 39 0.20 -2.89 6.53
CA ARG A 39 1.49 -2.20 6.69
C ARG A 39 1.59 -1.02 5.73
N LEU A 40 1.32 -1.24 4.44
CA LEU A 40 1.41 -0.20 3.41
C LEU A 40 0.32 0.86 3.54
N ALA A 41 -0.91 0.48 3.88
CA ALA A 41 -2.03 1.40 4.11
C ALA A 41 -1.72 2.47 5.17
N ALA A 42 -0.92 2.13 6.20
CA ALA A 42 -0.49 3.10 7.22
C ALA A 42 0.33 4.27 6.67
N PHE A 43 1.03 4.08 5.54
CA PHE A 43 1.83 5.12 4.89
C PHE A 43 1.03 5.94 3.87
N VAL A 44 -0.14 5.45 3.44
CA VAL A 44 -0.99 6.09 2.43
C VAL A 44 -2.46 6.18 2.87
N PRO A 45 -2.75 6.82 4.02
CA PRO A 45 -4.12 6.94 4.53
C PRO A 45 -5.07 7.65 3.55
N ASP A 46 -4.53 8.48 2.66
CA ASP A 46 -5.29 9.18 1.62
C ASP A 46 -5.90 8.26 0.55
N LEU A 47 -5.35 7.06 0.35
CA LEU A 47 -5.84 6.09 -0.64
C LEU A 47 -6.92 5.16 -0.08
N VAL A 48 -7.08 5.12 1.24
CA VAL A 48 -8.03 4.26 1.96
C VAL A 48 -8.77 5.04 3.04
N ARG A 49 -9.19 6.28 2.73
CA ARG A 49 -9.81 7.21 3.69
C ARG A 49 -11.10 6.68 4.33
N THR A 50 -11.79 5.79 3.63
CA THR A 50 -13.03 5.16 4.10
C THR A 50 -12.86 3.66 4.13
N GLU A 51 -13.58 2.99 5.04
CA GLU A 51 -13.61 1.52 5.10
C GLU A 51 -14.09 0.91 3.79
N ALA A 52 -15.00 1.58 3.07
CA ALA A 52 -15.44 1.15 1.74
C ALA A 52 -14.30 1.17 0.71
N GLN A 53 -13.50 2.24 0.65
CA GLN A 53 -12.32 2.32 -0.21
C GLN A 53 -11.26 1.28 0.17
N ARG A 54 -11.05 1.09 1.48
CA ARG A 54 -10.13 0.09 2.01
C ARG A 54 -10.54 -1.33 1.58
N ALA A 55 -11.80 -1.68 1.80
CA ALA A 55 -12.35 -2.99 1.44
C ALA A 55 -12.29 -3.22 -0.08
N GLN A 56 -12.68 -2.23 -0.89
CA GLN A 56 -12.62 -2.34 -2.34
C GLN A 56 -11.18 -2.60 -2.80
N ARG A 57 -10.20 -1.83 -2.32
CA ARG A 57 -8.80 -2.00 -2.70
C ARG A 57 -8.23 -3.35 -2.30
N PHE A 58 -8.60 -3.82 -1.10
CA PHE A 58 -8.21 -5.13 -0.62
C PHE A 58 -8.76 -6.25 -1.53
N ILE A 59 -10.05 -6.17 -1.88
CA ILE A 59 -10.70 -7.13 -2.79
C ILE A 59 -10.08 -7.08 -4.19
N ASP A 60 -9.78 -5.89 -4.72
CA ASP A 60 -9.16 -5.72 -6.05
C ASP A 60 -7.81 -6.44 -6.14
N GLY A 61 -7.02 -6.45 -5.06
CA GLY A 61 -5.73 -7.15 -5.01
C GLY A 61 -5.83 -8.62 -4.58
N LEU A 62 -7.00 -9.08 -4.14
CA LEU A 62 -7.29 -10.46 -3.73
C LEU A 62 -7.62 -11.39 -4.91
N TYR A 63 -7.79 -10.86 -6.12
CA TYR A 63 -8.16 -11.68 -7.29
C TYR A 63 -7.07 -12.72 -7.62
N PRO A 64 -7.46 -13.97 -7.93
CA PRO A 64 -6.54 -15.05 -8.18
C PRO A 64 -5.81 -14.86 -9.52
N ALA A 65 -4.58 -15.33 -9.59
CA ALA A 65 -3.95 -15.67 -10.86
C ALA A 65 -4.73 -16.80 -11.56
#